data_AF-A0A4Q3X5A0-F1
#
_entry.id   AF-A0A4Q3X5A0-F1
#
_cell.length_a   1.000
_cell.length_b   1.000
_cell.length_c   1.000
_cell.angle_alpha   90.00
_cell.angle_beta   90.00
_cell.angle_gamma   90.00
#
_symmetry.space_group_name_H-M   'P 1'
#
loop_
_entity.id
_entity.type
_entity.pdbx_description
1 polymer ?
#
loop_
_entity_poly.entity_id
_entity_poly.type
_entity_poly.pdbx_seq_one_letter_code
_entity_poly.pdbx_strand_id
1 'polypeptide(L)'
;WQSMVTHGHARSQTCCAFYCLWARYLLNNESDAWEHAASDIRGFVKGTAFEAELEFQIRPDDFVSGSGSGYVVDSLRSARWVMKEPAYEGVVKAAVALGNDTDTTACIAGGVAGIRDGVEAIPHRWLDALRGREIAEPLLERLLNRL
;
A
#
# COMPACT_ATOMS: atom_id res chain seq x y z
N TRP A 1 4.54 -13.76 10.03
CA TRP A 1 4.44 -12.42 9.43
C TRP A 1 5.57 -12.23 8.45
N GLN A 2 5.28 -11.88 7.19
CA GLN A 2 6.30 -11.75 6.14
C GLN A 2 7.39 -10.73 6.48
N SER A 3 7.04 -9.61 7.15
CA SER A 3 7.98 -8.53 7.50
C SER A 3 9.11 -9.00 8.41
N MET A 4 8.84 -9.91 9.36
CA MET A 4 9.80 -10.29 10.40
C MET A 4 11.09 -10.94 9.87
N VAL A 5 11.07 -11.46 8.64
CA VAL A 5 12.24 -12.11 8.05
C VAL A 5 13.39 -11.12 7.86
N THR A 6 13.08 -9.85 7.55
CA THR A 6 14.09 -8.81 7.29
C THR A 6 13.88 -7.51 8.08
N HIS A 7 12.64 -7.23 8.49
CA HIS A 7 12.24 -6.02 9.21
C HIS A 7 11.38 -6.38 10.43
N GLY A 8 12.07 -6.71 11.53
CA GLY A 8 11.44 -7.12 12.80
C GLY A 8 10.89 -5.98 13.66
N HIS A 9 11.10 -4.71 13.28
CA HIS A 9 10.61 -3.58 14.08
C HIS A 9 9.08 -3.52 14.10
N ALA A 10 8.48 -3.22 15.26
CA ALA A 10 7.02 -3.17 15.45
C ALA A 10 6.33 -2.28 14.42
N ARG A 11 6.88 -1.07 14.19
CA ARG A 11 6.45 -0.13 13.15
C ARG A 11 6.29 -0.76 11.76
N SER A 12 7.31 -1.45 11.27
CA SER A 12 7.28 -2.08 9.93
C SER A 12 6.19 -3.15 9.87
N GLN A 13 6.07 -3.95 10.92
CA GLN A 13 5.03 -4.97 11.02
C GLN A 13 3.62 -4.36 11.04
N THR A 14 3.40 -3.30 11.82
CA THR A 14 2.11 -2.59 11.87
C THR A 14 1.77 -1.96 10.52
N CYS A 15 2.73 -1.33 9.83
CA CYS A 15 2.51 -0.80 8.48
C CYS A 15 2.14 -1.89 7.47
N CYS A 16 2.82 -3.05 7.50
CA CYS A 16 2.48 -4.17 6.62
C CYS A 16 1.08 -4.72 6.92
N ALA A 17 0.73 -4.88 8.21
CA ALA A 17 -0.60 -5.32 8.61
C ALA A 17 -1.67 -4.33 8.13
N PHE A 18 -1.43 -3.04 8.31
CA PHE A 18 -2.36 -1.99 7.94
C PHE A 18 -2.56 -1.93 6.43
N TYR A 19 -1.47 -1.99 5.65
CA TYR A 19 -1.53 -2.06 4.19
C TYR A 19 -2.36 -3.25 3.70
N CYS A 20 -2.17 -4.44 4.28
CA CYS A 20 -2.95 -5.62 3.91
C CYS A 20 -4.44 -5.47 4.23
N LEU A 21 -4.79 -4.85 5.38
CA LEU A 21 -6.18 -4.57 5.72
C LEU A 21 -6.81 -3.57 4.75
N TRP A 22 -6.08 -2.50 4.40
CA TRP A 22 -6.53 -1.52 3.42
C TRP A 22 -6.76 -2.16 2.05
N ALA A 23 -5.81 -2.94 1.56
CA ALA A 23 -5.93 -3.70 0.32
C ALA A 23 -7.13 -4.67 0.33
N ARG A 24 -7.35 -5.37 1.46
CA ARG A 24 -8.50 -6.28 1.64
C ARG A 24 -9.83 -5.55 1.55
N TYR A 25 -9.95 -4.39 2.21
CA TYR A 25 -11.19 -3.61 2.18
C TYR A 25 -11.45 -3.01 0.78
N LEU A 26 -10.40 -2.61 0.06
CA LEU A 26 -10.55 -2.18 -1.34
C LEU A 26 -10.97 -3.32 -2.26
N LEU A 27 -10.45 -4.55 -2.07
CA LEU A 27 -10.89 -5.73 -2.83
C LEU A 27 -12.39 -6.03 -2.62
N ASN A 28 -12.96 -5.63 -1.49
CA ASN A 28 -14.39 -5.75 -1.20
C ASN A 28 -15.23 -4.57 -1.73
N ASN A 29 -14.62 -3.64 -2.50
CA ASN A 29 -15.25 -2.44 -3.04
C ASN A 29 -15.80 -1.47 -1.97
N GLU A 30 -15.18 -1.42 -0.80
CA GLU A 30 -15.61 -0.52 0.27
C GLU A 30 -15.03 0.89 0.06
N SER A 31 -15.89 1.91 0.08
CA SER A 31 -15.51 3.31 -0.14
C SER A 31 -14.62 3.89 0.97
N ASP A 32 -14.85 3.45 2.21
CA ASP A 32 -14.13 3.90 3.42
C ASP A 32 -13.07 2.88 3.85
N ALA A 33 -12.43 2.23 2.87
CA ALA A 33 -11.51 1.11 3.11
C ALA A 33 -10.34 1.45 4.04
N TRP A 34 -9.87 2.71 4.02
CA TRP A 34 -8.80 3.16 4.92
C TRP A 34 -9.29 3.24 6.36
N GLU A 35 -10.47 3.82 6.58
CA GLU A 35 -11.09 4.03 7.89
C GLU A 35 -11.46 2.69 8.53
N HIS A 36 -12.00 1.75 7.75
CA HIS A 36 -12.25 0.38 8.21
C HIS A 36 -10.96 -0.37 8.55
N ALA A 37 -9.92 -0.25 7.73
CA ALA A 37 -8.61 -0.82 8.02
C ALA A 37 -8.01 -0.23 9.31
N ALA A 38 -8.17 1.08 9.54
CA ALA A 38 -7.70 1.78 10.74
C ALA A 38 -8.46 1.33 12.00
N SER A 39 -9.77 1.12 11.89
CA SER A 39 -10.61 0.59 12.97
C SER A 39 -10.18 -0.83 13.36
N ASP A 40 -10.06 -1.72 12.37
CA ASP A 40 -9.67 -3.11 12.58
C ASP A 40 -8.28 -3.25 13.20
N ILE A 41 -7.29 -2.55 12.65
CA ILE A 41 -5.93 -2.65 13.17
C ILE A 41 -5.84 -2.13 14.60
N ARG A 42 -6.58 -1.08 14.94
CA ARG A 42 -6.69 -0.57 16.31
C ARG A 42 -7.24 -1.64 17.24
N GLY A 43 -8.24 -2.40 16.80
CA GLY A 43 -8.75 -3.58 17.52
C GLY A 43 -7.68 -4.66 17.75
N PHE A 44 -6.84 -4.95 16.74
CA PHE A 44 -5.79 -5.97 16.85
C PHE A 44 -4.61 -5.56 17.72
N VAL A 45 -4.23 -4.27 17.74
CA VAL A 45 -3.04 -3.81 18.48
C VAL A 45 -3.34 -3.32 19.89
N LYS A 46 -4.61 -3.10 20.25
CA LYS A 46 -5.01 -2.57 21.56
C LYS A 46 -4.43 -3.40 22.71
N GLY A 47 -3.77 -2.73 23.66
CA GLY A 47 -3.13 -3.36 24.81
C GLY A 47 -1.82 -4.09 24.49
N THR A 48 -1.29 -3.95 23.26
CA THR A 48 -0.02 -4.55 22.83
C THR A 48 1.06 -3.49 22.64
N ALA A 49 2.31 -3.91 22.52
CA ALA A 49 3.43 -3.01 22.20
C ALA A 49 3.28 -2.29 20.83
N PHE A 50 2.42 -2.79 19.94
CA PHE A 50 2.19 -2.20 18.61
C PHE A 50 1.24 -1.00 18.64
N GLU A 51 0.45 -0.83 19.71
CA GLU A 51 -0.51 0.27 19.86
C GLU A 51 0.17 1.63 19.77
N ALA A 52 1.32 1.80 20.44
CA ALA A 52 2.07 3.04 20.41
C ALA A 52 2.59 3.38 19.00
N GLU A 53 2.97 2.38 18.20
CA GLU A 53 3.39 2.60 16.81
C GLU A 53 2.21 3.05 15.95
N LEU A 54 1.02 2.48 16.16
CA LEU A 54 -0.18 2.91 15.44
C LEU A 54 -0.58 4.34 15.81
N GLU A 55 -0.76 4.63 17.10
CA GLU A 55 -1.38 5.87 17.57
C GLU A 55 -0.45 7.08 17.56
N PHE A 56 0.88 6.88 17.71
CA PHE A 56 1.83 8.00 17.79
C PHE A 56 2.72 8.15 16.57
N GLN A 57 3.04 7.06 15.86
CA GLN A 57 3.94 7.10 14.70
C GLN A 57 3.16 7.09 13.39
N ILE A 58 2.33 6.07 13.16
CA ILE A 58 1.57 5.87 11.91
C ILE A 58 0.44 6.90 11.81
N ARG A 59 -0.31 7.13 12.89
CA ARG A 59 -1.40 8.10 13.01
C ARG A 59 -2.39 8.00 11.82
N PRO A 60 -3.17 6.91 11.73
CA PRO A 60 -4.09 6.68 10.60
C PRO A 60 -5.10 7.79 10.36
N ASP A 61 -5.46 8.53 11.41
CA ASP A 61 -6.48 9.58 11.36
C ASP A 61 -5.93 10.89 10.76
N ASP A 62 -4.60 11.05 10.70
CA ASP A 62 -4.00 12.20 10.05
C ASP A 62 -3.97 12.01 8.53
N PHE A 63 -4.49 12.98 7.79
CA PHE A 63 -4.29 13.08 6.34
C PHE A 63 -3.21 14.13 6.02
N VAL A 64 -1.95 13.69 6.06
CA VAL A 64 -0.78 14.54 5.79
C VAL A 64 -0.20 14.23 4.42
N SER A 65 0.29 15.24 3.70
CA SER A 65 1.11 15.00 2.52
C SER A 65 2.36 14.22 2.92
N GLY A 66 2.56 13.07 2.30
CA GLY A 66 3.82 12.35 2.40
C GLY A 66 4.95 13.06 1.66
N SER A 67 6.20 12.74 2.00
CA SER A 67 7.40 13.31 1.39
C SER A 67 8.06 12.37 0.37
N GLY A 68 7.53 11.16 0.18
CA GLY A 68 8.13 10.13 -0.69
C GLY A 68 9.40 9.49 -0.13
N SER A 69 9.72 9.66 1.15
CA SER A 69 10.94 9.10 1.75
C SER A 69 10.86 7.58 1.96
N GLY A 70 12.02 6.94 2.15
CA GLY A 70 12.13 5.51 2.46
C GLY A 70 11.76 5.12 3.89
N TYR A 71 11.23 6.05 4.69
CA TYR A 71 10.70 5.73 5.99
C TYR A 71 9.31 5.10 5.87
N VAL A 72 9.13 3.87 6.33
CA VAL A 72 7.91 3.06 6.13
C VAL A 72 6.58 3.78 6.43
N VAL A 73 6.54 4.65 7.44
CA VAL A 73 5.34 5.44 7.76
C VAL A 73 5.08 6.50 6.70
N ASP A 74 6.13 7.18 6.25
CA ASP A 74 6.03 8.18 5.20
C ASP A 74 5.71 7.53 3.84
N SER A 75 6.24 6.34 3.54
CA SER A 75 5.89 5.61 2.33
C SER A 75 4.39 5.23 2.30
N LEU A 76 3.85 4.76 3.44
CA LEU A 76 2.41 4.47 3.58
C LEU A 76 1.54 5.74 3.46
N ARG A 77 1.95 6.84 4.12
CA ARG A 77 1.26 8.14 4.03
C ARG A 77 1.31 8.72 2.63
N SER A 78 2.46 8.66 1.97
CA SER A 78 2.66 9.08 0.59
C SER A 78 1.72 8.31 -0.33
N ALA A 79 1.63 6.99 -0.17
CA ALA A 79 0.70 6.17 -0.93
C ALA A 79 -0.77 6.58 -0.70
N ARG A 80 -1.21 6.76 0.55
CA ARG A 80 -2.56 7.27 0.86
C ARG A 80 -2.80 8.64 0.24
N TRP A 81 -1.84 9.54 0.34
CA TRP A 81 -1.95 10.92 -0.14
C TRP A 81 -2.19 11.00 -1.64
N VAL A 82 -1.50 10.19 -2.43
CA VAL A 82 -1.62 10.19 -3.89
C VAL A 82 -2.87 9.47 -4.40
N MET A 83 -3.54 8.67 -3.57
CA MET A 83 -4.82 8.01 -3.94
C MET A 83 -5.98 8.98 -4.17
N LYS A 84 -5.81 10.28 -3.88
CA LYS A 84 -6.73 11.35 -4.30
C LYS A 84 -6.83 11.48 -5.83
N GLU A 85 -5.83 11.00 -6.57
CA GLU A 85 -5.87 10.96 -8.02
C GLU A 85 -6.92 9.94 -8.50
N PRO A 86 -7.77 10.29 -9.49
CA PRO A 86 -8.95 9.51 -9.84
C PRO A 86 -8.64 8.23 -10.65
N ALA A 87 -7.43 8.11 -11.19
CA ALA A 87 -7.06 7.02 -12.08
C ALA A 87 -5.63 6.52 -11.81
N TYR A 88 -5.40 5.24 -12.08
CA TYR A 88 -4.15 4.53 -11.85
C TYR A 88 -2.91 5.29 -12.33
N GLU A 89 -2.93 5.74 -13.59
CA GLU A 89 -1.81 6.48 -14.18
C GLU A 89 -1.50 7.78 -13.42
N GLY A 90 -2.54 8.49 -12.96
CA GLY A 90 -2.41 9.69 -12.14
C GLY A 90 -1.79 9.38 -10.77
N VAL A 91 -2.27 8.34 -10.09
CA VAL A 91 -1.74 7.91 -8.80
C VAL A 91 -0.25 7.60 -8.88
N VAL A 92 0.15 6.78 -9.86
CA VAL A 92 1.57 6.38 -10.03
C VAL A 92 2.44 7.58 -10.37
N LYS A 93 1.99 8.48 -11.26
CA LYS A 93 2.72 9.71 -11.59
C LYS A 93 2.86 10.63 -10.39
N ALA A 94 1.80 10.81 -9.60
CA ALA A 94 1.83 11.60 -8.39
C ALA A 94 2.78 11.00 -7.34
N ALA A 95 2.82 9.67 -7.19
CA ALA A 95 3.77 8.98 -6.33
C ALA A 95 5.23 9.26 -6.71
N VAL A 96 5.55 9.16 -8.01
CA VAL A 96 6.90 9.47 -8.52
C VAL A 96 7.23 10.95 -8.33
N ALA A 97 6.26 11.84 -8.50
CA ALA A 97 6.46 13.29 -8.37
C ALA A 97 6.77 13.75 -6.93
N LEU A 98 6.48 12.94 -5.90
CA LEU A 98 6.92 13.21 -4.53
C LEU A 98 8.45 13.15 -4.37
N GLY A 99 9.15 12.43 -5.27
CA GLY A 99 10.59 12.28 -5.25
C GLY A 99 11.11 11.32 -4.17
N ASN A 100 12.38 11.47 -3.80
CA ASN A 100 13.08 10.64 -2.82
C ASN A 100 13.07 9.13 -3.18
N ASP A 101 12.37 8.31 -2.41
CA ASP A 101 12.23 6.86 -2.61
C ASP A 101 11.04 6.57 -3.53
N THR A 102 11.22 6.95 -4.79
CA THR A 102 10.15 6.93 -5.80
C THR A 102 9.68 5.52 -6.14
N ASP A 103 10.58 4.54 -6.18
CA ASP A 103 10.27 3.16 -6.52
C ASP A 103 9.43 2.50 -5.43
N THR A 104 9.79 2.68 -4.15
CA THR A 104 8.98 2.18 -3.03
C THR A 104 7.60 2.83 -3.01
N THR A 105 7.54 4.16 -3.10
CA THR A 105 6.27 4.89 -3.02
C THR A 105 5.34 4.55 -4.20
N ALA A 106 5.86 4.50 -5.42
CA ALA A 106 5.09 4.13 -6.60
C ALA A 106 4.64 2.67 -6.59
N CYS A 107 5.46 1.76 -6.05
CA CYS A 107 5.10 0.35 -5.89
C CYS A 107 3.91 0.18 -4.93
N ILE A 108 3.98 0.80 -3.75
CA ILE A 108 2.89 0.73 -2.75
C ILE A 108 1.61 1.36 -3.31
N ALA A 109 1.69 2.59 -3.84
CA ALA A 109 0.54 3.31 -4.38
C ALA A 109 -0.07 2.61 -5.60
N GLY A 110 0.77 2.12 -6.52
CA GLY A 110 0.35 1.37 -7.70
C GLY A 110 -0.35 0.06 -7.34
N GLY A 111 0.11 -0.67 -6.32
CA GLY A 111 -0.57 -1.87 -5.84
C GLY A 111 -2.00 -1.59 -5.37
N VAL A 112 -2.19 -0.52 -4.60
CA VAL A 112 -3.52 -0.12 -4.08
C VAL A 112 -4.40 0.43 -5.21
N ALA A 113 -3.86 1.28 -6.08
CA ALA A 113 -4.58 1.80 -7.23
C ALA A 113 -4.99 0.70 -8.21
N GLY A 114 -4.15 -0.33 -8.39
CA GLY A 114 -4.47 -1.48 -9.22
C GLY A 114 -5.64 -2.32 -8.66
N ILE A 115 -5.79 -2.38 -7.34
CA ILE A 115 -6.97 -2.98 -6.70
C ILE A 115 -8.22 -2.12 -6.98
N ARG A 116 -8.12 -0.80 -6.80
CA ARG A 116 -9.23 0.15 -6.98
C ARG A 116 -9.71 0.21 -8.43
N ASP A 117 -8.78 0.26 -9.38
CA ASP A 117 -9.07 0.59 -10.78
C ASP A 117 -9.05 -0.63 -11.71
N GLY A 118 -8.52 -1.77 -11.24
CA GLY A 118 -8.33 -2.99 -12.01
C GLY A 118 -7.10 -2.97 -12.92
N VAL A 119 -6.69 -4.16 -13.38
CA VAL A 119 -5.50 -4.33 -14.23
C VAL A 119 -5.63 -3.62 -15.59
N GLU A 120 -6.85 -3.54 -16.13
CA GLU A 120 -7.13 -2.87 -17.41
C GLU A 120 -6.93 -1.35 -17.36
N ALA A 121 -6.89 -0.75 -16.16
CA ALA A 121 -6.58 0.67 -16.00
C ALA A 121 -5.07 0.96 -16.11
N ILE A 122 -4.21 -0.06 -16.08
CA ILE A 122 -2.77 0.11 -16.23
C ILE A 122 -2.47 0.40 -17.70
N PRO A 123 -1.77 1.50 -18.03
CA PRO A 123 -1.43 1.81 -19.42
C PRO A 123 -0.69 0.66 -20.09
N HIS A 124 -1.18 0.16 -21.24
CA HIS A 124 -0.54 -0.95 -21.96
C HIS A 124 0.95 -0.71 -22.22
N ARG A 125 1.32 0.53 -22.59
CA ARG A 125 2.72 0.93 -22.79
C ARG A 125 3.63 0.70 -21.58
N TRP A 126 3.08 0.70 -20.35
CA TRP A 126 3.81 0.39 -19.13
C TRP A 126 3.92 -1.12 -18.90
N LEU A 127 2.85 -1.88 -19.18
CA LEU A 127 2.86 -3.34 -19.13
C LEU A 127 3.81 -3.94 -20.17
N ASP A 128 3.86 -3.39 -21.37
CA ASP A 128 4.75 -3.83 -22.44
C ASP A 128 6.22 -3.52 -22.13
N ALA A 129 6.48 -2.47 -21.33
CA ALA A 129 7.82 -2.09 -20.89
C ALA A 129 8.25 -2.78 -19.58
N LEU A 130 7.35 -3.52 -18.91
CA LEU A 130 7.62 -4.15 -17.62
C LEU A 130 8.61 -5.30 -17.78
N ARG A 131 9.81 -5.12 -17.21
CA ARG A 131 10.82 -6.18 -17.15
C ARG A 131 10.42 -7.24 -16.12
N GLY A 132 10.70 -8.51 -16.42
CA GLY A 132 10.38 -9.62 -15.53
C GLY A 132 8.91 -10.02 -15.53
N ARG A 133 8.15 -9.59 -16.54
CA ARG A 133 6.75 -9.98 -16.75
C ARG A 133 6.62 -11.51 -16.87
N GLU A 134 7.55 -12.12 -17.60
CA GLU A 134 7.69 -13.57 -17.76
C GLU A 134 7.98 -14.32 -16.45
N ILE A 135 8.48 -13.62 -15.41
CA ILE A 135 8.68 -14.17 -14.06
C ILE A 135 7.41 -13.99 -13.23
N ALA A 136 6.78 -12.82 -13.32
CA ALA A 136 5.63 -12.44 -12.51
C ALA A 136 4.34 -13.18 -12.93
N GLU A 137 4.06 -13.30 -14.22
CA GLU A 137 2.81 -13.88 -14.74
C GLU A 137 2.56 -15.31 -14.25
N PRO A 138 3.52 -16.26 -14.33
CA PRO A 138 3.29 -17.61 -13.84
C PRO A 138 3.07 -17.68 -12.32
N LEU A 139 3.67 -16.77 -11.55
CA LEU A 139 3.47 -16.68 -10.10
C LEU A 139 2.07 -16.17 -9.77
N LEU A 140 1.60 -15.16 -10.52
CA LEU A 140 0.25 -14.62 -10.39
C LEU A 140 -0.80 -15.68 -10.73
N GLU A 141 -0.66 -16.37 -11.86
CA GLU A 141 -1.56 -17.47 -12.25
C GLU A 141 -1.64 -18.56 -11.18
N ARG A 142 -0.49 -18.98 -10.63
CA ARG A 142 -0.44 -19.98 -9.56
C ARG A 142 -1.10 -19.50 -8.26
N LEU A 143 -1.02 -18.21 -7.96
CA LEU A 143 -1.68 -17.63 -6.80
C LEU A 143 -3.20 -17.61 -6.99
N LEU A 144 -3.65 -17.15 -8.16
CA LEU A 144 -5.08 -17.06 -8.49
C LEU A 144 -5.75 -18.44 -8.58
N ASN A 145 -5.07 -19.46 -9.10
CA ASN A 145 -5.57 -20.83 -9.16
C ASN A 145 -5.67 -21.53 -7.79
N ARG A 146 -5.19 -20.89 -6.71
CA ARG A 146 -5.29 -21.40 -5.33
C ARG A 146 -6.38 -20.71 -4.51
N LEU A 147 -6.99 -19.66 -5.05
CA LEU A 147 -8.13 -18.95 -4.46
C LEU A 147 -9.43 -19.59 -4.96
#